data_AF-A0AAX0KQC5-F1
#
_entry.id   AF-A0AAX0KQC5-F1
#
_cell.length_a   1.000
_cell.length_b   1.000
_cell.length_c   1.000
_cell.angle_alpha   90.00
_cell.angle_beta   90.00
_cell.angle_gamma   90.00
#
_symmetry.space_group_name_H-M   'P 1'
#
loop_
_entity.id
_entity.type
_entity.pdbx_description
1 polymer ?
#
loop_
_entity_poly.entity_id
_entity_poly.type
_entity_poly.pdbx_seq_one_letter_code
_entity_poly.pdbx_strand_id
1 'polypeptide(L)'
;MSNRVNFNFFKTVGQGAMLRLCSAVVLFIVSIVLTRTLGPEGYGIYAFADFHPGIVYKTHGLAEELPDHSGAKVVFLFGSATDAALSVLSCETRYGPDWIVEHFRHLRASGTIDELAQRDVLRFSDQLDGWIGKTSTPRIILRYGGLWDYQDALSDFTGVRVALPPKRARKGAGAADAETRGRFVQTYAALDARIAALPDCQVLA
;
A
#
# COMPACT_ATOMS: atom_id res chain seq x y z
N MET A 1 -41.80 -4.96 18.11
CA MET A 1 -40.89 -4.17 17.27
C MET A 1 -39.57 -4.90 17.18
N SER A 2 -39.32 -5.58 16.05
CA SER A 2 -38.11 -6.37 15.79
C SER A 2 -37.68 -6.03 14.38
N ASN A 3 -36.58 -5.29 14.23
CA ASN A 3 -36.05 -4.92 12.92
C ASN A 3 -35.18 -6.08 12.41
N ARG A 4 -35.77 -6.91 11.56
CA ARG A 4 -35.03 -7.84 10.70
C ARG A 4 -34.34 -7.02 9.61
N VAL A 5 -33.01 -7.02 9.61
CA VAL A 5 -32.21 -6.50 8.49
C VAL A 5 -32.11 -7.59 7.43
N ASN A 6 -32.56 -7.26 6.23
CA ASN A 6 -32.62 -8.13 5.06
C ASN A 6 -31.21 -8.49 4.58
N PHE A 7 -30.89 -9.79 4.52
CA PHE A 7 -29.58 -10.34 4.17
C PHE A 7 -29.42 -10.71 2.68
N ASN A 8 -30.23 -10.12 1.80
CA ASN A 8 -30.20 -10.40 0.36
C ASN A 8 -29.92 -9.13 -0.45
N PHE A 9 -28.63 -8.77 -0.57
CA PHE A 9 -28.18 -7.75 -1.53
C PHE A 9 -26.78 -8.04 -2.08
N PHE A 10 -26.50 -9.31 -2.40
CA PHE A 10 -25.31 -9.72 -3.17
C PHE A 10 -25.72 -10.42 -4.47
N LYS A 11 -26.63 -9.80 -5.22
CA LYS A 11 -26.81 -10.08 -6.64
C LYS A 11 -27.01 -8.76 -7.35
N THR A 12 -26.17 -8.52 -8.36
CA THR A 12 -26.35 -7.53 -9.43
C THR A 12 -25.75 -6.13 -9.22
N VAL A 13 -24.43 -6.03 -9.36
CA VAL A 13 -23.72 -4.92 -10.03
C VAL A 13 -22.48 -5.59 -10.62
N GLY A 14 -22.25 -5.82 -11.91
CA GLY A 14 -22.52 -5.03 -13.11
C GLY A 14 -21.24 -5.17 -13.95
N GLN A 15 -21.27 -6.01 -14.99
CA GLN A 15 -20.14 -6.41 -15.84
C GLN A 15 -19.66 -5.27 -16.78
N GLY A 16 -19.25 -4.12 -16.24
CA GLY A 16 -19.03 -2.91 -17.04
C GLY A 16 -17.76 -2.12 -16.73
N ALA A 17 -16.67 -2.76 -16.33
CA ALA A 17 -15.29 -2.23 -16.38
C ALA A 17 -14.35 -3.30 -15.85
N MET A 18 -14.17 -4.37 -16.63
CA MET A 18 -13.22 -5.44 -16.33
C MET A 18 -11.80 -4.92 -16.62
N LEU A 19 -11.30 -4.02 -15.77
CA LEU A 19 -9.88 -3.68 -15.75
C LEU A 19 -9.16 -4.95 -15.30
N ARG A 20 -8.53 -5.65 -16.26
CA ARG A 20 -7.66 -6.79 -16.00
C ARG A 20 -6.43 -6.32 -15.20
N LEU A 21 -6.59 -6.14 -13.89
CA LEU A 21 -5.51 -6.07 -12.91
C LEU A 21 -4.95 -7.48 -12.68
N CYS A 22 -4.44 -8.09 -13.75
CA CYS A 22 -3.48 -9.18 -13.63
C CYS A 22 -2.13 -8.55 -13.31
N SER A 23 -1.42 -9.03 -12.28
CA SER A 23 0.04 -9.03 -12.14
C SER A 23 0.83 -7.70 -12.18
N ALA A 24 0.50 -6.75 -11.31
CA ALA A 24 1.47 -5.82 -10.73
C ALA A 24 1.50 -6.10 -9.22
N VAL A 25 2.45 -6.93 -8.78
CA VAL A 25 2.41 -7.69 -7.51
C VAL A 25 3.26 -7.07 -6.40
N VAL A 26 3.71 -5.82 -6.47
CA VAL A 26 4.30 -5.17 -5.28
C VAL A 26 3.97 -3.68 -5.25
N LEU A 27 2.91 -3.35 -4.51
CA LEU A 27 2.65 -2.12 -3.75
C LEU A 27 1.21 -2.23 -3.22
N PHE A 28 1.01 -3.24 -2.37
CA PHE A 28 -0.31 -3.55 -1.84
C PHE A 28 -0.50 -2.84 -0.51
N ILE A 29 -1.46 -1.92 -0.53
CA ILE A 29 -2.40 -1.60 0.54
C ILE A 29 -1.85 -0.73 1.68
N VAL A 30 -1.95 0.60 1.54
CA VAL A 30 -2.50 1.40 2.65
C VAL A 30 -4.01 1.33 2.45
N SER A 31 -4.69 0.36 3.09
CA SER A 31 -6.15 0.37 3.17
C SER A 31 -6.48 0.77 4.58
N ILE A 32 -6.99 1.99 4.72
CA ILE A 32 -7.74 2.38 5.90
C ILE A 32 -9.03 1.55 5.89
N VAL A 33 -9.05 0.32 6.40
CA VAL A 33 -10.29 -0.49 6.34
C VAL A 33 -11.32 0.07 7.31
N LEU A 34 -12.43 0.56 6.77
CA LEU A 34 -13.78 0.49 7.32
C LEU A 34 -14.89 0.99 6.38
N THR A 35 -15.96 0.18 6.22
CA THR A 35 -17.00 0.10 5.17
C THR A 35 -17.70 1.38 4.67
N ARG A 36 -17.49 1.74 3.40
CA ARG A 36 -18.50 1.71 2.30
C ARG A 36 -17.84 1.96 0.93
N THR A 37 -18.42 1.32 -0.09
CA THR A 37 -18.07 1.32 -1.53
C THR A 37 -17.55 2.65 -2.09
N LEU A 38 -16.31 2.65 -2.62
CA LEU A 38 -15.88 3.69 -3.55
C LEU A 38 -16.51 3.40 -4.93
N GLY A 39 -17.26 4.39 -5.44
CA GLY A 39 -17.64 4.47 -6.84
C GLY A 39 -16.42 4.75 -7.75
N PRO A 40 -16.62 4.85 -9.07
CA PRO A 40 -15.56 4.87 -10.07
C PRO A 40 -14.59 6.06 -10.06
N GLU A 41 -14.65 6.97 -9.08
CA GLU A 41 -13.84 8.22 -9.04
C GLU A 41 -12.64 8.19 -8.09
N GLY A 42 -12.25 7.03 -7.55
CA GLY A 42 -11.28 6.90 -6.45
C GLY A 42 -9.79 7.11 -6.76
N TYR A 43 -9.42 7.95 -7.74
CA TYR A 43 -8.03 8.29 -8.05
C TYR A 43 -7.84 9.82 -8.10
N GLY A 44 -8.12 10.49 -6.98
CA GLY A 44 -7.82 11.90 -6.77
C GLY A 44 -6.67 12.09 -5.77
N ILE A 45 -5.86 13.13 -5.96
CA ILE A 45 -5.06 13.70 -4.87
C ILE A 45 -6.07 14.35 -3.91
N TYR A 46 -6.57 13.59 -2.94
CA TYR A 46 -7.42 14.18 -1.90
C TYR A 46 -6.54 15.09 -1.04
N ALA A 47 -6.88 16.38 -0.96
CA ALA A 47 -6.37 17.21 0.12
C ALA A 47 -6.81 16.56 1.43
N PHE A 48 -5.90 16.37 2.38
CA PHE A 48 -6.15 15.68 3.65
C PHE A 48 -7.18 16.39 4.56
N ALA A 49 -7.85 17.45 4.08
CA ALA A 49 -8.84 18.26 4.78
C ALA A 49 -10.24 17.62 4.86
N ASP A 50 -10.55 16.61 4.03
CA ASP A 50 -11.92 16.07 3.88
C ASP A 50 -12.03 14.57 4.23
N PHE A 51 -11.38 14.11 5.31
CA PHE A 51 -11.63 12.75 5.79
C PHE A 51 -12.97 12.64 6.50
N HIS A 52 -13.76 11.66 6.08
CA HIS A 52 -15.03 11.35 6.71
C HIS A 52 -14.95 10.03 7.49
N PRO A 53 -15.48 9.99 8.72
CA PRO A 53 -15.57 8.75 9.49
C PRO A 53 -16.28 7.64 8.71
N GLY A 54 -15.71 6.44 8.71
CA GLY A 54 -16.25 5.27 8.02
C GLY A 54 -15.94 5.19 6.52
N ILE A 55 -15.01 6.00 6.00
CA ILE A 55 -14.50 5.89 4.63
C ILE A 55 -13.07 5.35 4.61
N VAL A 56 -12.79 4.50 3.62
CA VAL A 56 -11.47 3.94 3.33
C VAL A 56 -10.76 4.79 2.29
N TYR A 57 -9.63 5.36 2.68
CA TYR A 57 -8.74 6.05 1.76
C TYR A 57 -7.48 5.21 1.54
N LYS A 58 -7.01 5.20 0.29
CA LYS A 58 -5.69 4.70 -0.09
C LYS A 58 -4.85 5.89 -0.50
N THR A 59 -3.66 6.02 0.08
CA THR A 59 -2.70 7.05 -0.29
C THR A 59 -1.30 6.47 -0.37
N HIS A 60 -0.45 7.15 -1.13
CA HIS A 60 1.00 6.94 -1.18
C HIS A 60 1.74 8.17 -0.61
N GLY A 61 1.01 9.09 0.02
CA GLY A 61 1.58 10.27 0.64
C GLY A 61 2.44 9.94 1.85
N LEU A 62 3.32 10.88 2.17
CA LEU A 62 4.17 10.80 3.36
C LEU A 62 3.36 11.05 4.63
N ALA A 63 3.88 10.61 5.76
CA ALA A 63 3.23 10.78 7.06
C ALA A 63 3.01 12.26 7.43
N GLU A 64 3.88 13.16 6.99
CA GLU A 64 3.74 14.61 7.20
C GLU A 64 2.57 15.22 6.44
N GLU A 65 2.11 14.59 5.35
CA GLU A 65 0.97 15.09 4.58
C GLU A 65 -0.35 14.88 5.33
N LEU A 66 -0.41 13.92 6.26
CA LEU A 66 -1.55 13.68 7.14
C LEU A 66 -1.51 14.64 8.35
N PRO A 67 -2.50 15.54 8.52
CA PRO A 67 -2.55 16.40 9.69
C PRO A 67 -2.63 15.59 10.98
N ASP A 68 -1.94 16.08 12.01
CA ASP A 68 -2.09 15.56 13.36
C ASP A 68 -3.54 15.72 13.81
N HIS A 69 -4.02 14.78 14.64
CA HIS A 69 -5.39 14.81 15.16
C HIS A 69 -6.49 14.79 14.09
N SER A 70 -6.19 14.32 12.86
CA SER A 70 -7.18 14.12 11.79
C SER A 70 -8.31 13.14 12.16
N GLY A 71 -8.18 12.40 13.26
CA GLY A 71 -9.11 11.34 13.65
C GLY A 71 -8.98 10.06 12.80
N ALA A 72 -8.07 10.05 11.83
CA ALA A 72 -7.80 8.89 11.00
C ALA A 72 -7.03 7.80 11.76
N LYS A 73 -7.31 6.55 11.42
CA LYS A 73 -6.48 5.40 11.76
C LYS A 73 -5.70 4.97 10.52
N VAL A 74 -4.41 4.71 10.66
CA VAL A 74 -3.55 4.36 9.52
C VAL A 74 -3.14 2.89 9.55
N VAL A 75 -3.27 2.21 8.41
CA VAL A 75 -2.66 0.89 8.19
C VAL A 75 -1.52 1.10 7.21
N PHE A 76 -0.28 1.06 7.69
CA PHE A 76 0.90 1.17 6.84
C PHE A 76 1.49 -0.21 6.59
N LEU A 77 1.49 -0.63 5.32
CA LEU A 77 2.11 -1.89 4.91
C LEU A 77 3.49 -1.66 4.33
N PHE A 78 4.44 -2.49 4.77
CA PHE A 78 5.81 -2.46 4.28
C PHE A 78 6.29 -3.85 3.84
N GLY A 79 7.33 -3.89 3.01
CA GLY A 79 7.95 -5.09 2.48
C GLY A 79 9.35 -4.77 1.99
N SER A 80 10.02 -5.72 1.33
CA SER A 80 11.35 -5.45 0.74
C SER A 80 11.28 -4.30 -0.26
N ALA A 81 12.16 -3.32 -0.08
CA ALA A 81 12.35 -2.21 -0.98
C ALA A 81 12.89 -2.71 -2.34
N THR A 82 13.79 -3.69 -2.33
CA THR A 82 14.27 -4.36 -3.56
C THR A 82 13.12 -4.97 -4.35
N ASP A 83 12.26 -5.77 -3.71
CA ASP A 83 11.11 -6.41 -4.36
C ASP A 83 10.14 -5.36 -4.91
N ALA A 84 9.90 -4.28 -4.16
CA ALA A 84 9.01 -3.19 -4.58
C ALA A 84 9.56 -2.45 -5.80
N ALA A 85 10.84 -2.07 -5.77
CA ALA A 85 11.50 -1.38 -6.86
C ALA A 85 11.56 -2.24 -8.14
N LEU A 86 11.88 -3.53 -8.03
CA LEU A 86 11.86 -4.48 -9.15
C LEU A 86 10.44 -4.66 -9.72
N SER A 87 9.40 -4.61 -8.89
CA SER A 87 8.03 -4.65 -9.38
C SER A 87 7.66 -3.40 -10.16
N VAL A 88 8.14 -2.22 -9.76
CA VAL A 88 7.91 -0.97 -10.50
C VAL A 88 8.59 -1.04 -11.87
N LEU A 89 9.84 -1.52 -11.92
CA LEU A 89 10.54 -1.77 -13.19
C LEU A 89 9.76 -2.74 -14.10
N SER A 90 9.26 -3.85 -13.54
CA SER A 90 8.44 -4.79 -14.31
C SER A 90 7.11 -4.18 -14.82
N CYS A 91 6.58 -3.18 -14.11
CA CYS A 91 5.38 -2.47 -14.52
C CYS A 91 5.65 -1.50 -15.67
N GLU A 92 6.82 -0.84 -15.70
CA GLU A 92 7.22 -0.01 -16.85
C GLU A 92 7.17 -0.81 -18.16
N THR A 93 7.80 -1.99 -18.17
CA THR A 93 7.83 -2.87 -19.35
C THR A 93 6.42 -3.23 -19.83
N ARG A 94 5.45 -3.25 -18.92
CA ARG A 94 4.10 -3.73 -19.20
C ARG A 94 3.10 -2.62 -19.52
N TYR A 95 3.22 -1.48 -18.86
CA TYR A 95 2.24 -0.39 -18.91
C TYR A 95 2.78 0.86 -19.61
N GLY A 96 4.09 0.92 -19.87
CA GLY A 96 4.73 2.00 -20.62
C GLY A 96 5.14 3.21 -19.77
N PRO A 97 5.80 4.19 -20.40
CA PRO A 97 6.40 5.34 -19.72
C PRO A 97 5.38 6.31 -19.12
N ASP A 98 4.23 6.53 -19.78
CA ASP A 98 3.18 7.42 -19.26
C ASP A 98 2.63 6.92 -17.91
N TRP A 99 2.50 5.60 -17.77
CA TRP A 99 2.12 4.98 -16.50
C TRP A 99 3.17 5.25 -15.43
N ILE A 100 4.46 5.19 -15.77
CA ILE A 100 5.55 5.46 -14.82
C ILE A 100 5.54 6.90 -14.34
N VAL A 101 5.36 7.87 -15.25
CA VAL A 101 5.28 9.30 -14.89
C VAL A 101 4.16 9.52 -13.87
N GLU A 102 2.96 9.02 -14.16
CA GLU A 102 1.82 9.14 -13.25
C GLU A 102 2.03 8.36 -11.95
N HIS A 103 2.63 7.18 -12.01
CA HIS A 103 2.90 6.37 -10.84
C HIS A 103 3.91 7.05 -9.90
N PHE A 104 4.99 7.60 -10.45
CA PHE A 104 6.02 8.31 -9.70
C PHE A 104 5.47 9.58 -9.05
N ARG A 105 4.61 10.31 -9.76
CA ARG A 105 3.89 11.47 -9.20
C ARG A 105 3.04 11.09 -7.99
N HIS A 106 2.30 9.98 -8.07
CA HIS A 106 1.50 9.48 -6.95
C HIS A 106 2.34 8.98 -5.79
N LEU A 107 3.48 8.33 -6.06
CA LEU A 107 4.42 7.82 -5.06
C LEU A 107 5.32 8.90 -4.43
N ARG A 108 5.17 10.18 -4.83
CA ARG A 108 6.06 11.27 -4.38
C ARG A 108 7.53 11.01 -4.71
N ALA A 109 7.79 10.34 -5.83
CA ALA A 109 9.13 9.99 -6.24
C ALA A 109 10.01 11.25 -6.42
N SER A 110 11.28 11.16 -6.05
CA SER A 110 12.25 12.26 -6.09
C SER A 110 13.22 12.19 -7.27
N GLY A 111 12.87 11.43 -8.31
CA GLY A 111 13.78 11.09 -9.41
C GLY A 111 13.09 10.35 -10.56
N THR A 112 13.89 9.81 -11.47
CA THR A 112 13.42 9.06 -12.64
C THR A 112 13.57 7.55 -12.46
N ILE A 113 12.98 6.79 -13.39
CA ILE A 113 13.06 5.32 -13.41
C ILE A 113 14.51 4.82 -13.55
N ASP A 114 15.35 5.53 -14.30
CA ASP A 114 16.76 5.17 -14.52
C ASP A 114 17.59 5.26 -13.23
N GLU A 115 17.16 6.11 -12.29
CA GLU A 115 17.80 6.30 -10.99
C GLU A 115 17.36 5.25 -9.96
N LEU A 116 16.35 4.43 -10.25
CA LEU A 116 15.74 3.49 -9.30
C LEU A 116 16.75 2.41 -8.84
N ALA A 117 17.68 2.05 -9.72
CA ALA A 117 18.78 1.13 -9.39
C ALA A 117 19.98 1.81 -8.74
N GLN A 118 19.92 3.12 -8.46
CA GLN A 118 21.06 3.92 -7.98
C GLN A 118 20.81 4.52 -6.60
N ARG A 119 19.56 4.85 -6.29
CA ARG A 119 19.14 5.44 -5.01
C ARG A 119 17.67 5.15 -4.71
N ASP A 120 17.24 5.51 -3.50
CA ASP A 120 15.84 5.39 -3.08
C ASP A 120 14.94 6.48 -3.71
N VAL A 121 14.68 6.36 -5.01
CA VAL A 121 13.83 7.30 -5.77
C VAL A 121 12.39 7.31 -5.26
N LEU A 122 11.88 6.15 -4.83
CA LEU A 122 10.51 5.97 -4.34
C LEU A 122 10.35 6.35 -2.86
N ARG A 123 11.43 6.81 -2.23
CA ARG A 123 11.43 7.33 -0.86
C ARG A 123 10.87 6.31 0.15
N PHE A 124 11.21 5.04 -0.03
CA PHE A 124 10.81 3.97 0.88
C PHE A 124 11.32 4.22 2.30
N SER A 125 12.53 4.77 2.47
CA SER A 125 13.06 5.13 3.78
C SER A 125 12.21 6.23 4.42
N ASP A 126 11.90 7.32 3.70
CA ASP A 126 11.11 8.43 4.23
C ASP A 126 9.69 7.98 4.62
N GLN A 127 9.07 7.12 3.79
CA GLN A 127 7.76 6.55 4.10
C GLN A 127 7.83 5.69 5.38
N LEU A 128 8.83 4.82 5.48
CA LEU A 128 9.00 3.93 6.62
C LEU A 128 9.25 4.72 7.91
N ASP A 129 10.21 5.64 7.89
CA ASP A 129 10.60 6.45 9.04
C ASP A 129 9.48 7.41 9.44
N GLY A 130 8.85 8.04 8.45
CA GLY A 130 7.72 8.94 8.66
C GLY A 130 6.55 8.23 9.33
N TRP A 131 6.10 7.09 8.80
CA TRP A 131 4.96 6.38 9.38
C TRP A 131 5.29 5.71 10.71
N ILE A 132 6.50 5.23 10.94
CA ILE A 132 6.90 4.72 12.26
C ILE A 132 6.97 5.87 13.27
N GLY A 133 7.55 7.01 12.89
CA GLY A 133 7.79 8.15 13.77
C GLY A 133 6.60 9.09 13.99
N LYS A 134 5.57 9.03 13.15
CA LYS A 134 4.36 9.88 13.24
C LYS A 134 3.76 9.83 14.64
N THR A 135 3.46 10.96 15.25
CA THR A 135 2.75 11.00 16.55
C THR A 135 1.29 11.42 16.35
N SER A 136 0.48 11.31 17.40
CA SER A 136 -0.90 11.82 17.42
C SER A 136 -1.83 11.19 16.37
N THR A 137 -1.44 10.05 15.81
CA THR A 137 -2.15 9.33 14.77
C THR A 137 -2.06 7.83 15.08
N PRO A 138 -3.17 7.21 15.49
CA PRO A 138 -3.22 5.77 15.67
C PRO A 138 -2.88 5.06 14.37
N ARG A 139 -1.93 4.14 14.42
CA ARG A 139 -1.44 3.43 13.25
C ARG A 139 -1.04 2.00 13.56
N ILE A 140 -1.22 1.12 12.60
CA ILE A 140 -0.64 -0.22 12.61
C ILE A 140 0.38 -0.29 11.47
N ILE A 141 1.61 -0.65 11.81
CA ILE A 141 2.70 -0.86 10.86
C ILE A 141 2.85 -2.38 10.70
N LEU A 142 2.65 -2.88 9.49
CA LEU A 142 2.48 -4.31 9.25
C LEU A 142 3.26 -4.76 8.02
N ARG A 143 4.08 -5.79 8.18
CA ARG A 143 4.81 -6.42 7.07
C ARG A 143 3.80 -7.12 6.17
N TYR A 144 3.86 -6.83 4.87
CA TYR A 144 2.98 -7.42 3.86
C TYR A 144 2.97 -8.97 3.89
N GLY A 145 4.12 -9.58 4.19
CA GLY A 145 4.25 -11.04 4.29
C GLY A 145 3.36 -11.68 5.38
N GLY A 146 3.16 -10.96 6.48
CA GLY A 146 2.35 -11.38 7.64
C GLY A 146 0.90 -10.90 7.57
N LEU A 147 0.47 -10.20 6.51
CA LEU A 147 -0.86 -9.61 6.41
C LEU A 147 -2.01 -10.59 6.72
N TRP A 148 -1.88 -11.84 6.29
CA TRP A 148 -2.88 -12.91 6.55
C TRP A 148 -2.86 -13.42 7.98
N ASP A 149 -1.70 -13.39 8.63
CA ASP A 149 -1.48 -13.92 9.96
C ASP A 149 -1.92 -12.91 11.05
N TYR A 150 -2.02 -11.63 10.69
CA TYR A 150 -2.44 -10.52 11.58
C TYR A 150 -3.83 -9.96 11.28
N GLN A 151 -4.74 -10.76 10.72
CA GLN A 151 -6.13 -10.32 10.44
C GLN A 151 -6.90 -9.93 11.71
N ASP A 152 -6.68 -10.64 12.82
CA ASP A 152 -7.33 -10.34 14.09
C ASP A 152 -6.82 -9.00 14.66
N ALA A 153 -5.50 -8.78 14.64
CA ALA A 153 -4.91 -7.50 15.06
C ALA A 153 -5.40 -6.31 14.21
N LEU A 154 -5.53 -6.52 12.89
CA LEU A 154 -6.14 -5.53 12.01
C LEU A 154 -7.61 -5.28 12.35
N SER A 155 -8.34 -6.35 12.71
CA SER A 155 -9.75 -6.23 13.07
C SER A 155 -9.94 -5.43 14.35
N ASP A 156 -9.12 -5.72 15.36
CA ASP A 156 -9.11 -5.00 16.64
C ASP A 156 -8.70 -3.54 16.45
N PHE A 157 -7.64 -3.30 15.68
CA PHE A 157 -7.15 -1.96 15.40
C PHE A 157 -8.18 -1.10 14.67
N THR A 158 -8.79 -1.65 13.62
CA THR A 158 -9.79 -0.92 12.82
C THR A 158 -11.11 -0.76 13.59
N GLY A 159 -11.49 -1.77 14.37
CA GLY A 159 -12.80 -1.85 15.02
C GLY A 159 -13.84 -2.60 14.17
N VAL A 160 -13.40 -3.30 13.11
CA VAL A 160 -14.26 -4.21 12.33
C VAL A 160 -13.58 -5.49 11.96
N ARG A 161 -14.39 -6.50 11.70
CA ARG A 161 -13.91 -7.76 11.15
C ARG A 161 -13.26 -7.57 9.78
N VAL A 162 -11.96 -7.79 9.72
CA VAL A 162 -11.19 -7.92 8.48
C VAL A 162 -11.21 -9.39 8.05
N ALA A 163 -11.57 -9.63 6.79
CA ALA A 163 -11.53 -10.95 6.18
C ALA A 163 -10.84 -10.86 4.82
N LEU A 164 -9.66 -11.46 4.71
CA LEU A 164 -8.85 -11.46 3.50
C LEU A 164 -9.18 -12.66 2.60
N PRO A 165 -9.05 -12.51 1.28
CA PRO A 165 -9.13 -13.66 0.38
C PRO A 165 -7.99 -14.65 0.68
N PRO A 166 -8.10 -15.92 0.23
CA PRO A 166 -7.02 -16.89 0.39
C PRO A 166 -5.67 -16.36 -0.11
N LYS A 167 -4.61 -16.60 0.67
CA LYS A 167 -3.24 -16.19 0.33
C LYS A 167 -2.83 -16.83 -0.99
N ARG A 168 -2.34 -16.01 -1.93
CA ARG A 168 -1.83 -16.47 -3.22
C ARG A 168 -0.31 -16.33 -3.24
N ALA A 169 0.37 -17.33 -3.80
CA ALA A 169 1.79 -17.23 -4.06
C ALA A 169 2.07 -16.04 -4.99
N ARG A 170 3.08 -15.24 -4.67
CA ARG A 170 3.50 -14.15 -5.53
C ARG A 170 4.13 -14.74 -6.80
N LYS A 171 3.72 -14.26 -7.97
CA LYS A 171 4.54 -14.40 -9.17
C LYS A 171 5.67 -13.40 -9.01
N GLY A 172 6.90 -13.88 -8.85
CA GLY A 172 8.07 -13.01 -8.69
C GLY A 172 8.20 -12.03 -9.86
N ALA A 173 8.92 -10.93 -9.63
CA ALA A 173 9.32 -9.98 -10.68
C ALA A 173 10.33 -10.68 -11.62
N GLY A 174 9.84 -11.59 -12.45
CA GLY A 174 10.66 -12.45 -13.32
C GLY A 174 11.17 -11.76 -14.58
N ALA A 175 11.19 -10.42 -14.63
CA ALA A 175 11.50 -9.66 -15.83
C ALA A 175 12.92 -9.08 -15.86
N ALA A 176 13.54 -8.80 -14.71
CA ALA A 176 14.89 -8.25 -14.66
C ALA A 176 15.96 -9.34 -14.80
N ASP A 177 16.99 -9.07 -15.61
CA ASP A 177 18.17 -9.90 -15.70
C ASP A 177 18.98 -9.91 -14.37
N ALA A 178 19.94 -10.82 -14.26
CA ALA A 178 20.72 -11.01 -13.03
C ALA A 178 21.57 -9.78 -12.64
N GLU A 179 22.11 -9.06 -13.63
CA GLU A 179 22.93 -7.87 -13.40
C GLU A 179 22.05 -6.73 -12.88
N THR A 180 20.93 -6.46 -13.55
CA THR A 180 19.93 -5.49 -13.11
C THR A 180 19.44 -5.82 -11.71
N ARG A 181 19.07 -7.07 -11.44
CA ARG A 181 18.68 -7.49 -10.10
C ARG A 181 19.78 -7.25 -9.06
N GLY A 182 21.03 -7.54 -9.41
CA GLY A 182 22.19 -7.30 -8.56
C GLY A 182 22.35 -5.83 -8.16
N ARG A 183 22.16 -4.91 -9.11
CA ARG A 183 22.18 -3.46 -8.84
C ARG A 183 21.09 -3.04 -7.86
N PHE A 184 19.85 -3.49 -8.04
CA PHE A 184 18.76 -3.17 -7.11
C PHE A 184 19.02 -3.73 -5.71
N VAL A 185 19.49 -4.99 -5.60
CA VAL A 185 19.87 -5.58 -4.31
C VAL A 185 20.94 -4.75 -3.63
N GLN A 186 21.96 -4.30 -4.36
CA GLN A 186 23.02 -3.46 -3.82
C GLN A 186 22.48 -2.10 -3.32
N THR A 187 21.68 -1.43 -4.12
CA THR A 187 21.12 -0.09 -3.81
C THR A 187 20.24 -0.12 -2.57
N TYR A 188 19.42 -1.15 -2.42
CA TYR A 188 18.45 -1.25 -1.33
C TYR A 188 18.91 -2.11 -0.14
N ALA A 189 20.10 -2.72 -0.19
CA ALA A 189 20.59 -3.64 0.84
C ALA A 189 20.48 -3.09 2.27
N ALA A 190 20.92 -1.84 2.49
CA ALA A 190 20.88 -1.22 3.80
C ALA A 190 19.44 -1.00 4.31
N LEU A 191 18.53 -0.59 3.42
CA LEU A 191 17.13 -0.40 3.75
C LEU A 191 16.42 -1.74 3.99
N ASP A 192 16.71 -2.75 3.17
CA ASP A 192 16.16 -4.10 3.35
C ASP A 192 16.64 -4.75 4.65
N ALA A 193 17.90 -4.53 5.05
CA ALA A 193 18.39 -4.96 6.36
C ALA A 193 17.62 -4.29 7.52
N ARG A 194 17.36 -2.97 7.41
CA ARG A 194 16.51 -2.25 8.39
C ARG A 194 15.09 -2.81 8.42
N ILE A 195 14.48 -3.03 7.25
CA ILE A 195 13.15 -3.63 7.11
C ILE A 195 13.13 -5.03 7.71
N ALA A 196 14.17 -5.84 7.55
CA ALA A 196 14.26 -7.18 8.12
C ALA A 196 14.34 -7.17 9.65
N ALA A 197 14.91 -6.12 10.25
CA ALA A 197 15.00 -5.96 11.70
C ALA A 197 13.70 -5.46 12.35
N LEU A 198 12.74 -4.96 11.58
CA LEU A 198 11.45 -4.49 12.11
C LEU A 198 10.52 -5.65 12.51
N PRO A 199 9.68 -5.48 13.55
CA PRO A 199 8.62 -6.41 13.86
C PRO A 199 7.66 -6.60 12.69
N ASP A 200 7.08 -7.79 12.55
CA ASP A 200 6.10 -8.03 11.49
C ASP A 200 4.80 -7.24 11.69
N CYS A 201 4.45 -6.91 12.93
CA CYS A 201 3.27 -6.12 13.25
C CYS A 201 3.51 -5.29 14.52
N GLN A 202 3.19 -4.00 14.47
CA GLN A 202 3.23 -3.10 15.61
C GLN A 202 2.07 -2.11 15.56
N VAL A 203 1.36 -1.95 16.67
CA VAL A 203 0.31 -0.95 16.85
C VAL A 203 0.90 0.21 17.63
N LEU A 204 0.79 1.43 17.08
CA LEU A 204 1.35 2.66 17.62
C LEU A 204 0.26 3.72 17.75
N ALA A 205 0.38 4.60 18.73
CA ALA A 205 -0.53 5.73 18.98
C ALA A 205 0.10 7.06 18.56
#